data_AF-M2U0P1-F1
#
_entry.id   AF-M2U0P1-F1
#
_cell.length_a   1.000
_cell.length_b   1.000
_cell.length_c   1.000
_cell.angle_alpha   90.00
_cell.angle_beta   90.00
_cell.angle_gamma   90.00
#
_symmetry.space_group_name_H-M   'P 1'
#
loop_
_entity.id
_entity.type
_entity.pdbx_description
1 polymer ?
#
loop_
_entity_poly.entity_id
_entity_poly.type
_entity_poly.pdbx_seq_one_letter_code
_entity_poly.pdbx_strand_id
1 'polypeptide(L)'
;MLLEEPGSQKVEAVLAKAVLGAVNQAELYSYYARLGASEADVRLMLRPLALKVLPADGELAIEAGMLRSVTADAGLSLGDRFCLALGKREQLDVWTADRAWKDVAKAVGVKVICIR
;
A
#
# COMPACT_ATOMS: atom_id res chain seq x y z
N MET A 1 -2.62 -13.92 -11.95
CA MET A 1 -2.35 -13.07 -10.75
C MET A 1 -2.64 -13.88 -9.48
N LEU A 2 -1.95 -13.62 -8.35
CA LEU A 2 -1.93 -14.45 -7.14
C LEU A 2 -3.31 -14.97 -6.63
N LEU A 3 -4.40 -14.20 -6.82
CA LEU A 3 -5.74 -14.54 -6.30
C LEU A 3 -6.90 -14.24 -7.29
N GLU A 4 -6.60 -13.88 -8.54
CA GLU A 4 -7.60 -13.53 -9.58
C GLU A 4 -8.70 -12.52 -9.16
N GLU A 5 -8.38 -11.66 -8.20
CA GLU A 5 -9.37 -10.76 -7.59
C GLU A 5 -9.87 -9.66 -8.57
N PRO A 6 -11.10 -9.15 -8.38
CA PRO A 6 -11.61 -8.01 -9.13
C PRO A 6 -10.63 -6.81 -9.09
N GLY A 7 -10.21 -6.33 -10.26
CA GLY A 7 -9.23 -5.25 -10.39
C GLY A 7 -7.79 -5.71 -10.60
N SER A 8 -7.53 -7.02 -10.51
CA SER A 8 -6.23 -7.64 -10.80
C SER A 8 -5.61 -7.15 -12.12
N GLN A 9 -6.35 -7.24 -13.22
CA GLN A 9 -5.85 -6.84 -14.55
C GLN A 9 -5.27 -5.41 -14.60
N LYS A 10 -5.82 -4.47 -13.82
CA LYS A 10 -5.31 -3.09 -13.74
C LYS A 10 -3.97 -3.00 -13.02
N VAL A 11 -3.78 -3.82 -11.99
CA VAL A 11 -2.54 -3.90 -11.21
C VAL A 11 -1.44 -4.56 -12.02
N GLU A 12 -1.75 -5.57 -12.82
CA GLU A 12 -0.78 -6.35 -13.60
C GLU A 12 0.07 -5.46 -14.52
N ALA A 13 -0.58 -4.47 -15.16
CA ALA A 13 0.06 -3.54 -16.06
C ALA A 13 1.10 -2.61 -15.38
N VAL A 14 1.00 -2.42 -14.06
CA VAL A 14 1.85 -1.47 -13.32
C VAL A 14 2.75 -2.14 -12.28
N LEU A 15 2.48 -3.39 -11.91
CA LEU A 15 3.13 -4.08 -10.80
C LEU A 15 4.65 -4.16 -10.95
N ALA A 16 5.15 -4.38 -12.15
CA ALA A 16 6.59 -4.47 -12.44
C ALA A 16 7.35 -3.16 -12.17
N LYS A 17 6.66 -2.02 -12.08
CA LYS A 17 7.23 -0.70 -11.79
C LYS A 17 6.78 -0.17 -10.43
N ALA A 18 5.93 -0.90 -9.72
CA ALA A 18 5.40 -0.49 -8.44
C ALA A 18 6.45 -0.64 -7.33
N VAL A 19 6.27 0.15 -6.29
CA VAL A 19 7.01 0.03 -5.03
C VAL A 19 6.03 -0.28 -3.90
N LEU A 20 6.52 -0.98 -2.88
CA LEU A 20 5.77 -1.30 -1.68
C LEU A 20 6.48 -0.69 -0.46
N GLY A 21 5.76 0.00 0.42
CA GLY A 21 6.34 0.45 1.69
C GLY A 21 6.57 -0.73 2.63
N ALA A 22 7.63 -0.69 3.44
CA ALA A 22 7.92 -1.74 4.43
C ALA A 22 6.74 -1.98 5.40
N VAL A 23 5.98 -0.94 5.74
CA VAL A 23 4.77 -1.06 6.57
C VAL A 23 3.68 -1.87 5.87
N ASN A 24 3.43 -1.61 4.57
CA ASN A 24 2.45 -2.38 3.81
C ASN A 24 2.94 -3.81 3.51
N GLN A 25 4.26 -4.02 3.41
CA GLN A 25 4.83 -5.38 3.38
C GLN A 25 4.52 -6.12 4.68
N ALA A 26 4.64 -5.47 5.84
CA ALA A 26 4.29 -6.09 7.11
C ALA A 26 2.80 -6.48 7.17
N GLU A 27 1.89 -5.66 6.64
CA GLU A 27 0.46 -6.00 6.52
C GLU A 27 0.22 -7.22 5.63
N LEU A 28 0.90 -7.29 4.48
CA LEU A 28 0.85 -8.42 3.56
C LEU A 28 1.30 -9.72 4.24
N TYR A 29 2.43 -9.71 4.94
CA TYR A 29 2.90 -10.90 5.67
C TYR A 29 2.00 -11.22 6.86
N SER A 30 1.45 -10.22 7.55
CA SER A 30 0.51 -10.42 8.67
C SER A 30 -0.77 -11.12 8.23
N TYR A 31 -1.28 -10.78 7.03
CA TYR A 31 -2.44 -11.46 6.44
C TYR A 31 -2.17 -12.96 6.26
N TYR A 32 -1.07 -13.34 5.62
CA TYR A 32 -0.75 -14.75 5.40
C TYR A 32 -0.35 -15.50 6.68
N ALA A 33 0.34 -14.82 7.61
CA ALA A 33 0.64 -15.39 8.93
C ALA A 33 -0.65 -15.72 9.69
N ARG A 34 -1.67 -14.85 9.63
CA ARG A 34 -3.00 -15.12 10.21
C ARG A 34 -3.67 -16.34 9.59
N LEU A 35 -3.42 -16.61 8.30
CA LEU A 35 -3.90 -17.81 7.61
C LEU A 35 -3.05 -19.07 7.89
N GLY A 36 -2.01 -18.96 8.73
CA GLY A 36 -1.14 -20.07 9.11
C GLY A 36 -0.02 -20.38 8.12
N ALA A 37 0.23 -19.50 7.13
CA ALA A 37 1.32 -19.69 6.19
C ALA A 37 2.69 -19.44 6.85
N SER A 38 3.71 -20.20 6.43
CA SER A 38 5.09 -19.95 6.86
C SER A 38 5.70 -18.75 6.11
N GLU A 39 6.71 -18.12 6.70
CA GLU A 39 7.47 -17.05 6.03
C GLU A 39 8.05 -17.53 4.68
N ALA A 40 8.55 -18.77 4.63
CA ALA A 40 9.14 -19.35 3.44
C ALA A 40 8.12 -19.49 2.30
N ASP A 41 6.90 -19.93 2.60
CA ASP A 41 5.83 -20.07 1.60
C ASP A 41 5.41 -18.71 1.06
N VAL A 42 5.26 -17.71 1.93
CA VAL A 42 4.91 -16.33 1.52
C VAL A 42 6.02 -15.73 0.65
N ARG A 43 7.30 -15.94 1.01
CA ARG A 43 8.43 -15.50 0.18
C ARG A 43 8.44 -16.15 -1.18
N LEU A 44 8.19 -17.46 -1.27
CA LEU A 44 8.15 -18.19 -2.52
C LEU A 44 7.01 -17.68 -3.42
N MET A 45 5.84 -17.47 -2.82
CA MET A 45 4.64 -16.95 -3.47
C MET A 45 4.84 -15.53 -4.03
N LEU A 46 5.52 -14.65 -3.30
CA LEU A 46 5.75 -13.25 -3.70
C LEU A 46 6.95 -13.07 -4.64
N ARG A 47 7.87 -14.04 -4.72
CA ARG A 47 9.10 -13.96 -5.54
C ARG A 47 8.83 -13.55 -7.00
N PRO A 48 7.83 -14.09 -7.72
CA PRO A 48 7.58 -13.72 -9.12
C PRO A 48 7.17 -12.25 -9.32
N LEU A 49 6.67 -11.58 -8.26
CA LEU A 49 6.22 -10.19 -8.34
C LEU A 49 7.38 -9.18 -8.33
N ALA A 50 8.59 -9.61 -7.93
CA ALA A 50 9.78 -8.76 -7.86
C ALA A 50 9.55 -7.40 -7.14
N LEU A 51 8.75 -7.40 -6.06
CA LEU A 51 8.34 -6.19 -5.36
C LEU A 51 9.55 -5.42 -4.82
N LYS A 52 9.72 -4.18 -5.27
CA LYS A 52 10.70 -3.26 -4.70
C LYS A 52 10.14 -2.68 -3.41
N VAL A 53 10.76 -3.03 -2.28
CA VAL A 53 10.34 -2.54 -0.96
C VAL A 53 11.16 -1.31 -0.56
N LEU A 54 10.48 -0.25 -0.12
CA LEU A 54 11.11 0.96 0.40
C LEU A 54 11.03 0.99 1.94
N PRO A 55 12.10 1.40 2.64
CA PRO A 55 12.12 1.46 4.10
C PRO A 55 11.21 2.58 4.62
N ALA A 56 10.73 2.40 5.86
CA ALA A 56 10.09 3.46 6.62
C ALA A 56 11.12 4.11 7.56
N ASP A 57 11.42 5.38 7.29
CA ASP A 57 12.31 6.21 8.10
C ASP A 57 11.52 7.18 8.98
N GLY A 58 12.24 7.97 9.78
CA GLY A 58 11.64 8.93 10.71
C GLY A 58 10.79 10.00 10.00
N GLU A 59 11.25 10.51 8.85
CA GLU A 59 10.52 11.52 8.08
C GLU A 59 9.20 10.96 7.54
N LEU A 60 9.24 9.73 7.00
CA LEU A 60 8.03 9.06 6.54
C LEU A 60 7.05 8.80 7.69
N ALA A 61 7.57 8.43 8.87
CA ALA A 61 6.74 8.21 10.06
C ALA A 61 6.07 9.49 10.55
N ILE A 62 6.79 10.62 10.55
CA ILE A 62 6.23 11.94 10.88
C ILE A 62 5.13 12.30 9.89
N GLU A 63 5.39 12.19 8.59
CA GLU A 63 4.41 12.53 7.55
C GLU A 63 3.16 11.66 7.66
N ALA A 64 3.32 10.34 7.77
CA ALA A 64 2.21 9.41 7.97
C ALA A 64 1.42 9.70 9.27
N GLY A 65 2.09 10.13 10.33
CA GLY A 65 1.44 10.55 11.57
C GLY A 65 0.56 11.78 11.38
N MET A 66 1.10 12.82 10.73
CA MET A 66 0.39 14.09 10.49
C MET A 66 -0.83 13.94 9.58
N LEU A 67 -0.82 12.97 8.65
CA LEU A 67 -1.97 12.65 7.81
C LEU A 67 -3.20 12.18 8.60
N ARG A 68 -3.09 11.83 9.89
CA ARG A 68 -4.26 11.44 10.70
C ARG A 68 -5.32 12.56 10.74
N SER A 69 -4.88 13.81 10.79
CA SER A 69 -5.77 14.99 10.82
C SER A 69 -6.77 15.05 9.68
N VAL A 70 -6.40 14.55 8.49
CA VAL A 70 -7.24 14.59 7.28
C VAL A 70 -7.79 13.23 6.86
N THR A 71 -7.34 12.15 7.51
CA THR A 71 -7.74 10.78 7.17
C THR A 71 -8.54 10.07 8.28
N ALA A 72 -8.71 10.72 9.44
CA ALA A 72 -9.42 10.14 10.58
C ALA A 72 -10.87 9.77 10.27
N ASP A 73 -11.61 10.71 9.70
CA ASP A 73 -13.05 10.54 9.42
C ASP A 73 -13.31 9.58 8.25
N ALA A 74 -12.32 9.40 7.38
CA ALA A 74 -12.36 8.41 6.31
C ALA A 74 -12.00 6.99 6.79
N GLY A 75 -11.66 6.81 8.07
CA GLY A 75 -11.40 5.51 8.67
C GLY A 75 -10.04 4.87 8.31
N LEU A 76 -9.12 5.63 7.69
CA LEU A 76 -7.85 5.08 7.23
C LEU A 76 -6.95 4.63 8.39
N SER A 77 -6.35 3.47 8.18
CA SER A 77 -5.41 2.81 9.07
C SER A 77 -4.07 3.55 9.16
N LEU A 78 -3.17 3.08 10.03
CA LEU A 78 -1.79 3.56 10.03
C LEU A 78 -1.05 3.13 8.76
N GLY A 79 -1.25 1.90 8.29
CA GLY A 79 -0.65 1.38 7.06
C GLY A 79 -1.08 2.17 5.82
N ASP A 80 -2.33 2.59 5.77
CA ASP A 80 -2.88 3.43 4.70
C ASP A 80 -2.16 4.78 4.65
N ARG A 81 -1.96 5.39 5.82
CA ARG A 81 -1.25 6.67 5.93
C ARG A 81 0.23 6.55 5.55
N PHE A 82 0.89 5.44 5.88
CA PHE A 82 2.25 5.19 5.41
C PHE A 82 2.31 5.04 3.89
N CYS A 83 1.32 4.37 3.28
CA CYS A 83 1.23 4.24 1.83
C CYS A 83 1.02 5.59 1.14
N LEU A 84 0.12 6.41 1.67
CA LEU A 84 -0.16 7.76 1.18
C LEU A 84 1.06 8.70 1.32
N ALA A 85 1.72 8.69 2.49
CA ALA A 85 2.93 9.46 2.73
C ALA A 85 4.05 9.02 1.78
N LEU A 86 4.20 7.72 1.54
CA LEU A 86 5.21 7.20 0.60
C LEU A 86 4.92 7.66 -0.83
N GLY A 87 3.67 7.56 -1.28
CA GLY A 87 3.28 8.06 -2.59
C GLY A 87 3.57 9.55 -2.77
N LYS A 88 3.32 10.35 -1.74
CA LYS A 88 3.66 11.78 -1.74
C LYS A 88 5.18 12.02 -1.80
N ARG A 89 5.96 11.34 -0.96
CA ARG A 89 7.42 11.46 -0.91
C ARG A 89 8.10 11.08 -2.23
N GLU A 90 7.67 9.98 -2.82
CA GLU A 90 8.24 9.46 -4.07
C GLU A 90 7.60 10.09 -5.33
N GLN A 91 6.61 10.98 -5.15
CA GLN A 91 5.83 11.60 -6.23
C GLN A 91 5.17 10.57 -7.17
N LEU A 92 4.62 9.51 -6.58
CA LEU A 92 3.97 8.40 -7.29
C LEU A 92 2.46 8.40 -7.06
N ASP A 93 1.75 7.87 -8.06
CA ASP A 93 0.33 7.52 -7.91
C ASP A 93 0.18 6.38 -6.89
N VAL A 94 -0.82 6.50 -6.03
CA VAL A 94 -1.12 5.50 -5.00
C VAL A 94 -2.29 4.63 -5.45
N TRP A 95 -2.09 3.32 -5.43
CA TRP A 95 -3.06 2.33 -5.90
C TRP A 95 -3.73 1.65 -4.72
N THR A 96 -5.06 1.59 -4.74
CA THR A 96 -5.82 0.98 -3.65
C THR A 96 -7.10 0.33 -4.15
N ALA A 97 -7.60 -0.63 -3.38
CA ALA A 97 -8.91 -1.22 -3.57
C ALA A 97 -9.99 -0.53 -2.70
N ASP A 98 -9.59 0.38 -1.81
CA ASP A 98 -10.47 1.14 -0.94
C ASP A 98 -10.83 2.49 -1.58
N ARG A 99 -12.14 2.75 -1.72
CA ARG A 99 -12.64 3.99 -2.33
C ARG A 99 -12.55 5.18 -1.38
N ALA A 100 -12.51 4.98 -0.06
CA ALA A 100 -12.43 6.06 0.93
C ALA A 100 -11.16 6.93 0.76
N TRP A 101 -10.10 6.37 0.15
CA TRP A 101 -8.86 7.10 -0.11
C TRP A 101 -9.05 8.24 -1.12
N LYS A 102 -10.05 8.16 -2.01
CA LYS A 102 -10.34 9.24 -2.96
C LYS A 102 -10.81 10.52 -2.27
N ASP A 103 -11.52 10.38 -1.16
CA ASP A 103 -12.10 11.51 -0.43
C ASP A 103 -11.01 12.36 0.23
N VAL A 104 -9.87 11.73 0.57
CA VAL A 104 -8.73 12.38 1.22
C VAL A 104 -7.60 12.74 0.25
N ALA A 105 -7.61 12.22 -0.98
CA ALA A 105 -6.52 12.35 -1.96
C ALA A 105 -6.07 13.81 -2.17
N LYS A 106 -7.03 14.74 -2.32
CA LYS A 106 -6.76 16.17 -2.50
C LYS A 106 -6.11 16.79 -1.26
N ALA A 107 -6.57 16.43 -0.06
CA ALA A 107 -6.05 16.96 1.19
C ALA A 107 -4.63 16.42 1.49
N VAL A 108 -4.38 15.17 1.13
CA VAL A 108 -3.05 14.54 1.24
C VAL A 108 -2.09 15.11 0.20
N GLY A 109 -2.58 15.49 -0.99
CA GLY A 109 -1.74 15.97 -2.09
C GLY A 109 -1.14 14.83 -2.93
N VAL A 110 -1.85 13.71 -3.04
CA VAL A 110 -1.42 12.55 -3.83
C VAL A 110 -2.54 12.08 -4.76
N LYS A 111 -2.19 11.59 -5.94
CA LYS A 111 -3.17 11.00 -6.85
C LYS A 111 -3.48 9.56 -6.43
N VAL A 112 -4.76 9.28 -6.20
CA VAL A 112 -5.25 7.95 -5.82
C VAL A 112 -5.94 7.29 -7.01
N ILE A 113 -5.53 6.06 -7.31
CA ILE A 113 -6.11 5.20 -8.35
C ILE A 113 -6.80 4.02 -7.67
N CYS A 114 -8.14 3.96 -7.79
CA CYS A 114 -8.90 2.80 -7.32
C CYS A 114 -8.92 1.70 -8.38
N ILE A 115 -8.56 0.48 -7.98
CA ILE A 115 -8.63 -0.68 -8.88
C ILE A 115 -10.05 -1.25 -9.00
N ARG A 116 -10.91 -0.98 -8.00
CA ARG A 116 -12.33 -1.38 -7.96
C ARG A 116 -13.28 -0.25 -7.56
#